data_AF-A0A7S1XE72-F1
#
_entry.id   AF-A0A7S1XE72-F1
#
_cell.length_a   1.000
_cell.length_b   1.000
_cell.length_c   1.000
_cell.angle_alpha   90.00
_cell.angle_beta   90.00
_cell.angle_gamma   90.00
#
_symmetry.space_group_name_H-M   'P 1'
#
loop_
_entity.id
_entity.type
_entity.pdbx_description
1 polymer ?
#
loop_
_entity_poly.entity_id
_entity_poly.type
_entity_poly.pdbx_seq_one_letter_code
_entity_poly.pdbx_strand_id
1 'polypeptide(L)'
;MSACDVSVVKGDIPSTVRETGNRVEDSYRVKWVVRSGEHIPICLQNANGPCPLLAIANVLLLRGNITLEPGQEVVGHNHLEMLLTEFLYHANEHLSKGPDLDVAVNSQMHLAEVVAMLPELRRGIDVNVRFFAPEAFEFTRELACFDLFRVRLLHGWLIDPQESELIEAVGDLSFNQAMDLLVNAGSVDDGAWNGVELREVQDMDRNRVALIETFLSDNTSQLTPYGLKMVTSDLQEDEYCVFFRNNHFSTATKHNNHLHILVSDVGFVNENNIVWEKLLSVSGDSAFVNGDFRPFDQISSSNRYLEGSEPAGTMAHSDENDEDFAKRLQAQESALASARSGTSSADEQLARQLQGAALESQNHPRRRSRPRPSPPNYESSSSPGNCSLM
;
A
#
# COMPACT_ATOMS: atom_id res chain seq x y z
N MET A 1 -72.18 -28.81 8.96
CA MET A 1 -72.61 -27.99 7.80
C MET A 1 -71.67 -26.80 7.76
N SER A 2 -70.59 -26.89 7.00
CA SER A 2 -70.43 -26.32 5.63
C SER A 2 -69.84 -24.91 5.73
N ALA A 3 -68.53 -24.69 5.58
CA ALA A 3 -67.72 -24.70 4.36
C ALA A 3 -67.91 -23.45 3.47
N CYS A 4 -66.76 -22.85 3.11
CA CYS A 4 -66.46 -21.98 1.96
C CYS A 4 -66.94 -20.50 2.08
N ASP A 5 -66.25 -19.48 1.57
CA ASP A 5 -65.20 -19.41 0.55
C ASP A 5 -64.63 -17.98 0.56
N VAL A 6 -63.31 -17.77 0.37
CA VAL A 6 -62.74 -16.68 -0.47
C VAL A 6 -61.30 -17.07 -0.87
N SER A 7 -61.21 -17.69 -2.05
CA SER A 7 -60.15 -17.64 -3.08
C SER A 7 -58.68 -17.34 -2.72
N VAL A 8 -57.86 -18.37 -2.96
CA VAL A 8 -56.41 -18.37 -3.17
C VAL A 8 -56.06 -17.75 -4.53
N VAL A 9 -55.16 -16.76 -4.56
CA VAL A 9 -54.43 -16.37 -5.77
C VAL A 9 -53.03 -16.99 -5.68
N LYS A 10 -52.77 -18.00 -6.53
CA LYS A 10 -51.44 -18.55 -6.78
C LYS A 10 -50.65 -17.57 -7.64
N GLY A 11 -49.58 -17.03 -7.09
CA GLY A 11 -48.50 -16.41 -7.85
C GLY A 11 -47.29 -17.33 -7.79
N ASP A 12 -46.92 -17.89 -8.94
CA ASP A 12 -45.75 -18.74 -9.12
C ASP A 12 -44.46 -17.95 -8.83
N ILE A 13 -43.61 -18.49 -7.95
CA ILE A 13 -42.25 -17.98 -7.71
C ILE A 13 -41.33 -18.71 -8.71
N PRO A 14 -40.62 -18.02 -9.62
CA PRO A 14 -39.67 -18.68 -10.51
C PRO A 14 -38.47 -19.18 -9.71
N SER A 15 -38.30 -20.49 -9.68
CA SER A 15 -37.16 -21.21 -9.14
C SER A 15 -35.97 -21.10 -10.09
N THR A 16 -35.20 -20.02 -10.01
CA THR A 16 -33.79 -19.98 -10.47
C THR A 16 -33.04 -18.82 -9.81
N VAL A 17 -32.53 -19.02 -8.59
CA VAL A 17 -31.29 -18.36 -8.20
C VAL A 17 -30.20 -19.41 -8.41
N ARG A 18 -29.52 -19.32 -9.56
CA ARG A 18 -28.24 -19.98 -9.73
C ARG A 18 -27.30 -19.33 -8.74
N GLU A 19 -26.90 -20.07 -7.72
CA GLU A 19 -25.77 -19.71 -6.86
C GLU A 19 -24.53 -19.59 -7.76
N THR A 20 -24.21 -18.36 -8.16
CA THR A 20 -22.94 -18.05 -8.79
C THR A 20 -21.88 -18.06 -7.70
N GLY A 21 -21.01 -19.06 -7.75
CA GLY A 21 -19.90 -19.26 -6.83
C GLY A 21 -18.89 -18.11 -6.88
N ASN A 22 -18.98 -17.20 -5.91
CA ASN A 22 -17.95 -16.16 -5.69
C ASN A 22 -17.66 -15.89 -4.20
N ARG A 23 -17.90 -16.85 -3.30
CA ARG A 23 -17.83 -16.64 -1.83
C ARG A 23 -16.45 -16.80 -1.18
N VAL A 24 -15.39 -17.08 -1.95
CA VAL A 24 -14.06 -17.41 -1.36
C VAL A 24 -13.15 -16.18 -1.22
N GLU A 25 -13.48 -15.04 -1.86
CA GLU A 25 -12.58 -13.87 -1.92
C GLU A 25 -12.75 -12.84 -0.78
N ASP A 26 -13.76 -12.99 0.09
CA ASP A 26 -14.07 -12.05 1.18
C ASP A 26 -13.55 -12.52 2.55
N SER A 27 -12.52 -13.36 2.59
CA SER A 27 -11.98 -13.88 3.84
C SER A 27 -10.46 -13.98 3.82
N TYR A 28 -9.86 -13.89 5.00
CA TYR A 28 -8.43 -13.95 5.24
C TYR A 28 -8.10 -15.20 6.07
N ARG A 29 -7.04 -15.91 5.69
CA ARG A 29 -6.51 -17.00 6.53
C ARG A 29 -5.89 -16.40 7.78
N VAL A 30 -6.03 -17.11 8.89
CA VAL A 30 -5.45 -16.72 10.18
C VAL A 30 -4.34 -17.70 10.53
N LYS A 31 -3.21 -17.16 10.97
CA LYS A 31 -2.10 -17.92 11.55
C LYS A 31 -1.95 -17.54 13.01
N TRP A 32 -1.85 -18.53 13.88
CA TRP A 32 -1.63 -18.33 15.31
C TRP A 32 -0.13 -18.43 15.60
N VAL A 33 0.49 -17.29 15.87
CA VAL A 33 1.93 -17.20 16.18
C VAL A 33 2.13 -17.19 17.69
N VAL A 34 3.27 -17.70 18.14
CA VAL A 34 3.63 -17.68 19.57
C VAL A 34 4.62 -16.54 19.82
N ARG A 35 4.29 -15.63 20.73
CA ARG A 35 5.18 -14.56 21.21
C ARG A 35 5.13 -14.53 22.73
N SER A 36 6.28 -14.65 23.39
CA SER A 36 6.38 -14.67 24.85
C SER A 36 5.48 -15.71 25.53
N GLY A 37 5.22 -16.83 24.85
CA GLY A 37 4.33 -17.90 25.33
C GLY A 37 2.83 -17.67 25.09
N GLU A 38 2.43 -16.53 24.54
CA GLU A 38 1.04 -16.24 24.18
C GLU A 38 0.77 -16.55 22.71
N HIS A 39 -0.42 -17.09 22.43
CA HIS A 39 -0.90 -17.36 21.08
C HIS A 39 -1.61 -16.12 20.54
N ILE A 40 -1.01 -15.48 19.54
CA ILE A 40 -1.51 -14.26 18.92
C ILE A 40 -1.96 -14.56 17.49
N PRO A 41 -3.19 -14.20 17.10
CA PRO A 41 -3.63 -14.34 15.72
C PRO A 41 -3.00 -13.26 14.84
N ILE A 42 -2.57 -13.64 13.64
CA ILE A 42 -2.27 -12.71 12.54
C ILE A 42 -3.10 -13.10 11.32
N CYS A 43 -3.57 -12.09 10.59
CA CYS A 43 -4.27 -12.25 9.33
C CYS A 43 -3.25 -12.31 8.19
N LEU A 44 -3.41 -13.31 7.32
CA LEU A 44 -2.58 -13.52 6.15
C LEU A 44 -3.21 -12.91 4.91
N GLN A 45 -2.34 -12.40 4.05
CA GLN A 45 -2.67 -11.80 2.79
C GLN A 45 -2.69 -12.85 1.67
N ASN A 46 -3.75 -12.80 0.86
CA ASN A 46 -3.84 -13.54 -0.40
C ASN A 46 -3.14 -12.74 -1.53
N ALA A 47 -2.95 -13.33 -2.71
CA ALA A 47 -2.20 -12.73 -3.84
C ALA A 47 -2.69 -11.35 -4.35
N ASN A 48 -3.80 -10.82 -3.86
CA ASN A 48 -4.43 -9.58 -4.32
C ASN A 48 -3.86 -8.33 -3.61
N GLY A 49 -2.70 -7.84 -4.05
CA GLY A 49 -2.24 -6.45 -3.87
C GLY A 49 -2.01 -5.93 -2.43
N PRO A 50 -1.31 -4.80 -2.23
CA PRO A 50 -1.13 -4.19 -0.92
C PRO A 50 -2.45 -4.01 -0.15
N CYS A 51 -2.57 -4.61 1.04
CA CYS A 51 -3.76 -4.41 1.88
C CYS A 51 -3.41 -3.60 3.14
N PRO A 52 -3.46 -2.25 3.08
CA PRO A 52 -3.33 -1.38 4.26
C PRO A 52 -4.19 -1.85 5.44
N LEU A 53 -5.40 -2.33 5.17
CA LEU A 53 -6.32 -2.86 6.17
C LEU A 53 -5.70 -4.01 6.96
N LEU A 54 -5.05 -4.97 6.28
CA LEU A 54 -4.39 -6.10 6.94
C LEU A 54 -3.17 -5.66 7.73
N ALA A 55 -2.38 -4.72 7.21
CA ALA A 55 -1.23 -4.20 7.91
C ALA A 55 -1.63 -3.51 9.22
N ILE A 56 -2.70 -2.70 9.20
CA ILE A 56 -3.30 -2.08 10.39
C ILE A 56 -3.86 -3.15 11.33
N ALA A 57 -4.66 -4.08 10.82
CA ALA A 57 -5.26 -5.14 11.63
C ALA A 57 -4.21 -5.98 12.36
N ASN A 58 -3.14 -6.39 11.67
CA ASN A 58 -2.05 -7.14 12.27
C ASN A 58 -1.30 -6.34 13.34
N VAL A 59 -1.09 -5.03 13.15
CA VAL A 59 -0.54 -4.18 14.22
C VAL A 59 -1.44 -4.24 15.46
N LEU A 60 -2.76 -4.10 15.29
CA LEU A 60 -3.70 -4.10 16.41
C LEU A 60 -3.85 -5.47 17.08
N LEU A 61 -3.80 -6.57 16.31
CA LEU A 61 -3.79 -7.94 16.83
C LEU A 61 -2.53 -8.20 17.65
N LEU A 62 -1.36 -7.81 17.14
CA LEU A 62 -0.07 -7.97 17.82
C LEU A 62 0.05 -7.11 19.09
N ARG A 63 -0.65 -5.99 19.15
CA ARG A 63 -0.79 -5.16 20.37
C ARG A 63 -1.85 -5.70 21.35
N GLY A 64 -2.66 -6.68 20.94
CA GLY A 64 -3.81 -7.16 21.72
C GLY A 64 -4.96 -6.16 21.81
N ASN A 65 -5.01 -5.15 20.93
CA ASN A 65 -6.08 -4.16 20.89
C ASN A 65 -7.37 -4.70 20.26
N ILE A 66 -7.23 -5.64 19.33
CA ILE A 66 -8.31 -6.46 18.79
C ILE A 66 -7.88 -7.93 18.90
N THR A 67 -8.85 -8.85 18.90
CA THR A 67 -8.59 -10.29 19.01
C THR A 67 -9.55 -11.09 18.14
N LEU A 68 -9.21 -12.35 17.89
CA LEU A 68 -10.04 -13.34 17.20
C LEU A 68 -10.35 -14.51 18.14
N GLU A 69 -11.36 -15.31 17.80
CA GLU A 69 -11.72 -16.47 18.61
C GLU A 69 -10.59 -17.51 18.62
N PRO A 70 -10.19 -18.08 19.77
CA PRO A 70 -9.09 -19.04 19.84
C PRO A 70 -9.24 -20.20 18.85
N GLY A 71 -8.20 -20.41 18.03
CA GLY A 71 -8.19 -21.46 17.00
C GLY A 71 -8.95 -21.12 15.72
N GLN A 72 -9.47 -19.90 15.59
CA GLN A 72 -10.08 -19.44 14.34
C GLN A 72 -9.05 -19.46 13.20
N GLU A 73 -9.34 -20.19 12.13
CA GLU A 73 -8.44 -20.34 10.97
C GLU A 73 -8.72 -19.36 9.82
N VAL A 74 -9.90 -18.73 9.85
CA VAL A 74 -10.39 -17.82 8.81
C VAL A 74 -11.18 -16.69 9.45
N VAL A 75 -10.95 -15.46 8.99
CA VAL A 75 -11.75 -14.28 9.35
C VAL A 75 -12.38 -13.67 8.11
N GLY A 76 -13.68 -13.43 8.15
CA GLY A 76 -14.39 -12.72 7.07
C GLY A 76 -14.07 -11.23 7.08
N HIS A 77 -13.99 -10.61 5.91
CA HIS A 77 -13.67 -9.20 5.73
C HIS A 77 -14.58 -8.28 6.56
N ASN A 78 -15.91 -8.47 6.48
CA ASN A 78 -16.87 -7.68 7.24
C ASN A 78 -16.69 -7.83 8.76
N HIS A 79 -16.23 -9.00 9.23
CA HIS A 79 -15.95 -9.19 10.65
C HIS A 79 -14.69 -8.43 11.07
N LEU A 80 -13.64 -8.43 10.23
CA LEU A 80 -12.44 -7.65 10.47
C LEU A 80 -12.72 -6.15 10.47
N GLU A 81 -13.51 -5.65 9.52
CA GLU A 81 -13.96 -4.24 9.49
C GLU A 81 -14.75 -3.87 10.75
N MET A 82 -15.61 -4.76 11.24
CA MET A 82 -16.36 -4.55 12.48
C MET A 82 -15.42 -4.39 13.68
N LEU A 83 -14.41 -5.27 13.83
CA LEU A 83 -13.42 -5.17 14.91
C LEU A 83 -12.61 -3.88 14.83
N LEU A 84 -12.21 -3.47 13.62
CA LEU A 84 -11.49 -2.23 13.38
C LEU A 84 -12.35 -0.99 13.69
N THR A 85 -13.63 -1.03 13.31
CA THR A 85 -14.60 0.03 13.60
C THR A 85 -14.82 0.17 15.10
N GLU A 86 -15.00 -0.94 15.82
CA GLU A 86 -15.14 -0.96 17.27
C GLU A 86 -13.89 -0.36 17.96
N PHE A 87 -12.70 -0.76 17.52
CA PHE A 87 -11.45 -0.18 17.99
C PHE A 87 -11.39 1.34 17.76
N LEU A 88 -11.75 1.82 16.57
CA LEU A 88 -11.75 3.25 16.23
C LEU A 88 -12.65 4.06 17.18
N TYR A 89 -13.85 3.56 17.50
CA TYR A 89 -14.75 4.20 18.46
C TYR A 89 -14.15 4.25 19.87
N HIS A 90 -13.59 3.14 20.37
CA HIS A 90 -13.01 3.08 21.71
C HIS A 90 -11.74 3.94 21.84
N ALA A 91 -10.82 3.86 20.89
CA ALA A 91 -9.56 4.59 20.91
C ALA A 91 -9.75 6.12 20.85
N ASN A 92 -10.85 6.57 20.24
CA ASN A 92 -11.13 7.99 20.01
C ASN A 92 -12.35 8.49 20.79
N GLU A 93 -12.88 7.71 21.74
CA GLU A 93 -14.06 8.07 22.54
C GLU A 93 -13.89 9.40 23.28
N HIS A 94 -12.67 9.68 23.77
CA HIS A 94 -12.34 10.92 24.46
C HIS A 94 -12.52 12.18 23.60
N LEU A 95 -12.28 12.08 22.28
CA LEU A 95 -12.46 13.20 21.34
C LEU A 95 -13.95 13.54 21.17
N SER A 96 -14.83 12.56 21.35
CA SER A 96 -16.28 12.72 21.22
C SER A 96 -16.97 13.24 22.49
N LYS A 97 -16.27 13.27 23.64
CA LYS A 97 -16.81 13.68 24.95
C LYS A 97 -16.16 14.95 25.51
N GLY A 98 -15.45 15.70 24.68
CA GLY A 98 -14.80 16.95 25.07
C GLY A 98 -15.81 18.03 25.51
N PRO A 99 -15.37 19.01 26.33
CA PRO A 99 -16.24 20.10 26.79
C PRO A 99 -16.63 21.08 25.67
N ASP A 100 -15.85 21.09 24.59
CA ASP A 100 -16.11 21.89 23.39
C ASP A 100 -16.93 21.08 22.38
N LEU A 101 -18.18 21.51 22.17
CA LEU A 101 -19.13 20.82 21.31
C LEU A 101 -18.71 20.84 19.84
N ASP A 102 -18.10 21.93 19.37
CA ASP A 102 -17.70 22.07 17.97
C ASP A 102 -16.53 21.11 17.65
N VAL A 103 -15.57 21.00 18.58
CA VAL A 103 -14.45 20.05 18.48
C VAL A 103 -14.94 18.60 18.54
N ALA A 104 -15.91 18.30 19.41
CA ALA A 104 -16.47 16.97 19.54
C ALA A 104 -17.23 16.54 18.27
N VAL A 105 -18.04 17.44 17.69
CA VAL A 105 -18.75 17.19 16.43
C VAL A 105 -17.77 16.99 15.28
N ASN A 106 -16.73 17.84 15.17
CA ASN A 106 -15.73 17.69 14.12
C ASN A 106 -14.98 16.34 14.21
N SER A 107 -14.65 15.92 15.44
CA SER A 107 -13.99 14.64 15.67
C SER A 107 -14.87 13.44 15.33
N GLN A 108 -16.18 13.51 15.65
CA GLN A 108 -17.15 12.49 15.25
C GLN A 108 -17.31 12.40 13.73
N MET A 109 -17.31 13.54 13.04
CA MET A 109 -17.35 13.58 11.57
C MET A 109 -16.11 12.90 10.99
N HIS A 110 -14.90 13.27 11.44
CA HIS A 110 -13.66 12.63 10.99
C HIS A 110 -13.66 11.11 11.23
N LEU A 111 -14.18 10.66 12.39
CA LEU A 111 -14.30 9.24 12.70
C LEU A 111 -15.26 8.52 11.74
N ALA A 112 -16.43 9.10 11.50
CA ALA A 112 -17.42 8.54 10.58
C ALA A 112 -16.89 8.45 9.14
N GLU A 113 -16.10 9.44 8.73
CA GLU A 113 -15.42 9.46 7.44
C GLU A 113 -14.40 8.32 7.32
N VAL A 114 -13.57 8.10 8.34
CA VAL A 114 -12.61 6.98 8.33
C VAL A 114 -13.30 5.62 8.33
N VAL A 115 -14.38 5.45 9.09
CA VAL A 115 -15.18 4.22 9.06
C VAL A 115 -15.75 3.97 7.67
N ALA A 116 -16.22 5.02 6.98
CA ALA A 116 -16.73 4.91 5.61
C ALA A 116 -15.64 4.52 4.58
N MET A 117 -14.37 4.80 4.85
CA MET A 117 -13.22 4.48 3.99
C MET A 117 -12.64 3.07 4.20
N LEU A 118 -13.00 2.34 5.27
CA LEU A 118 -12.45 1.00 5.52
C LEU A 118 -12.58 0.01 4.34
N PRO A 119 -13.72 -0.02 3.60
CA PRO A 119 -13.84 -0.88 2.43
C PRO A 119 -12.89 -0.52 1.29
N GLU A 120 -12.42 0.74 1.23
CA GLU A 120 -11.47 1.23 0.22
C GLU A 120 -10.04 0.80 0.56
N LEU A 121 -9.68 0.71 1.84
CA LEU A 121 -8.38 0.20 2.30
C LEU A 121 -8.12 -1.25 1.86
N ARG A 122 -9.16 -2.01 1.49
CA ARG A 122 -9.02 -3.34 0.89
C ARG A 122 -8.41 -3.29 -0.51
N ARG A 123 -8.73 -2.27 -1.30
CA ARG A 123 -8.35 -2.16 -2.71
C ARG A 123 -6.96 -1.55 -2.91
N GLY A 124 -6.32 -1.13 -1.82
CA GLY A 124 -5.11 -0.32 -1.84
C GLY A 124 -5.45 1.17 -1.78
N ILE A 125 -4.48 1.95 -1.33
CA ILE A 125 -4.55 3.41 -1.28
C ILE A 125 -3.37 3.96 -2.07
N ASP A 126 -3.57 5.08 -2.76
CA ASP A 126 -2.48 5.77 -3.43
C ASP A 126 -1.60 6.46 -2.40
N VAL A 127 -0.28 6.30 -2.55
CA VAL A 127 0.72 6.81 -1.62
C VAL A 127 1.79 7.52 -2.41
N ASN A 128 1.99 8.78 -2.10
CA ASN A 128 3.04 9.58 -2.69
C ASN A 128 4.03 10.00 -1.62
N VAL A 129 5.21 9.41 -1.62
CA VAL A 129 6.27 9.68 -0.63
C VAL A 129 7.04 10.95 -0.97
N ARG A 130 7.70 11.51 0.03
CA ARG A 130 8.74 12.52 -0.08
C ARG A 130 10.02 12.01 0.55
N PHE A 131 11.18 12.43 0.06
CA PHE A 131 12.43 11.72 0.30
C PHE A 131 13.24 12.20 1.53
N PHE A 132 12.65 13.02 2.41
CA PHE A 132 13.41 13.70 3.48
C PHE A 132 13.19 13.13 4.91
N ALA A 133 12.10 12.41 5.17
CA ALA A 133 11.85 11.80 6.50
C ALA A 133 10.97 10.54 6.41
N PRO A 134 11.05 9.60 7.38
CA PRO A 134 10.27 8.36 7.35
C PRO A 134 8.75 8.51 7.29
N GLU A 135 8.20 9.59 7.83
CA GLU A 135 6.76 9.90 7.83
C GLU A 135 6.37 10.86 6.70
N ALA A 136 7.28 11.18 5.78
CA ALA A 136 7.07 12.21 4.78
C ALA A 136 6.24 11.66 3.61
N PHE A 137 4.91 11.70 3.77
CA PHE A 137 3.95 11.40 2.70
C PHE A 137 3.22 12.69 2.28
N GLU A 138 2.79 12.76 1.03
CA GLU A 138 1.77 13.72 0.64
C GLU A 138 0.48 13.40 1.39
N PHE A 139 -0.13 14.43 1.98
CA PHE A 139 -1.34 14.25 2.75
C PHE A 139 -2.49 13.81 1.84
N THR A 140 -3.05 12.64 2.14
CA THR A 140 -4.32 12.18 1.59
C THR A 140 -5.27 11.85 2.74
N ARG A 141 -6.57 11.88 2.46
CA ARG A 141 -7.60 11.61 3.46
C ARG A 141 -7.51 10.16 3.95
N GLU A 142 -7.14 9.26 3.06
CA GLU A 142 -6.95 7.84 3.29
C GLU A 142 -5.77 7.61 4.23
N LEU A 143 -4.67 8.36 4.09
CA LEU A 143 -3.52 8.27 5.00
C LEU A 143 -3.82 8.82 6.40
N ALA A 144 -4.76 9.75 6.55
CA ALA A 144 -5.17 10.25 7.86
C ALA A 144 -5.82 9.17 8.76
N CYS A 145 -6.28 8.04 8.19
CA CYS A 145 -6.87 6.99 9.01
C CYS A 145 -5.87 6.35 9.98
N PHE A 146 -4.58 6.30 9.61
CA PHE A 146 -3.51 5.72 10.41
C PHE A 146 -3.39 6.39 11.79
N ASP A 147 -3.58 7.71 11.85
CA ASP A 147 -3.58 8.48 13.10
C ASP A 147 -4.72 8.08 14.05
N LEU A 148 -5.94 7.90 13.51
CA LEU A 148 -7.09 7.45 14.30
C LEU A 148 -6.93 6.00 14.78
N PHE A 149 -6.24 5.18 13.99
CA PHE A 149 -5.85 3.83 14.40
C PHE A 149 -4.70 3.80 15.41
N ARG A 150 -4.04 4.95 15.69
CA ARG A 150 -2.83 5.02 16.51
C ARG A 150 -1.70 4.15 15.96
N VAL A 151 -1.62 4.05 14.64
CA VAL A 151 -0.62 3.25 13.92
C VAL A 151 0.21 4.18 13.07
N ARG A 152 1.52 4.19 13.26
CA ARG A 152 2.42 5.00 12.43
C ARG A 152 2.59 4.36 11.06
N LEU A 153 2.58 5.17 10.02
CA LEU A 153 2.97 4.76 8.66
C LEU A 153 4.36 5.32 8.37
N LEU A 154 5.30 4.45 8.00
CA LEU A 154 6.69 4.81 7.73
C LEU A 154 7.14 4.29 6.36
N HIS A 155 8.07 4.99 5.70
CA HIS A 155 8.81 4.48 4.54
C HIS A 155 10.32 4.73 4.72
N GLY A 156 11.14 4.01 3.96
CA GLY A 156 12.61 4.11 4.04
C GLY A 156 13.27 4.64 2.76
N TRP A 157 12.49 5.26 1.87
CA TRP A 157 13.01 5.82 0.62
C TRP A 157 13.54 7.25 0.84
N LEU A 158 14.67 7.37 1.54
CA LEU A 158 15.22 8.66 1.97
C LEU A 158 16.56 8.98 1.32
N ILE A 159 16.80 10.25 1.01
CA ILE A 159 18.10 10.75 0.53
C ILE A 159 19.06 10.85 1.71
N ASP A 160 20.31 10.42 1.54
CA ASP A 160 21.33 10.58 2.59
C ASP A 160 21.73 12.06 2.70
N PRO A 161 21.76 12.66 3.91
CA PRO A 161 22.24 14.01 4.15
C PRO A 161 23.66 14.30 3.63
N GLN A 162 24.47 13.28 3.36
CA GLN A 162 25.78 13.43 2.71
C GLN A 162 25.69 13.78 1.21
N GLU A 163 24.53 13.57 0.57
CA GLU A 163 24.29 13.81 -0.85
C GLU A 163 23.73 15.22 -1.09
N SER A 164 24.50 16.26 -0.72
CA SER A 164 24.06 17.67 -0.74
C SER A 164 23.48 18.13 -2.09
N GLU A 165 24.11 17.75 -3.19
CA GLU A 165 23.66 18.11 -4.55
C GLU A 165 22.32 17.46 -4.90
N LEU A 166 22.10 16.21 -4.47
CA LEU A 166 20.84 15.51 -4.66
C LEU A 166 19.73 16.13 -3.80
N ILE A 167 20.03 16.56 -2.57
CA ILE A 167 19.07 17.27 -1.71
C ILE A 167 18.65 18.59 -2.35
N GLU A 168 19.58 19.36 -2.91
CA GLU A 168 19.27 20.60 -3.62
C GLU A 168 18.45 20.32 -4.89
N ALA A 169 18.81 19.29 -5.65
CA ALA A 169 18.09 18.86 -6.86
C ALA A 169 16.66 18.40 -6.55
N VAL A 170 16.46 17.58 -5.52
CA VAL A 170 15.15 17.05 -5.14
C VAL A 170 14.31 18.11 -4.41
N GLY A 171 14.91 18.86 -3.50
CA GLY A 171 14.20 19.82 -2.65
C GLY A 171 13.06 19.14 -1.89
N ASP A 172 11.83 19.62 -2.11
CA ASP A 172 10.61 19.16 -1.44
C ASP A 172 9.67 18.37 -2.36
N LEU A 173 10.21 17.84 -3.47
CA LEU A 173 9.43 17.05 -4.42
C LEU A 173 8.91 15.75 -3.79
N SER A 174 7.68 15.41 -4.12
CA SER A 174 7.16 14.06 -3.96
C SER A 174 7.60 13.16 -5.11
N PHE A 175 7.44 11.84 -4.97
CA PHE A 175 7.77 10.88 -6.03
C PHE A 175 7.05 11.21 -7.35
N ASN A 176 5.75 11.50 -7.31
CA ASN A 176 5.02 11.85 -8.53
C ASN A 176 5.56 13.13 -9.18
N GLN A 177 5.91 14.15 -8.38
CA GLN A 177 6.48 15.39 -8.91
C GLN A 177 7.89 15.17 -9.49
N ALA A 178 8.70 14.30 -8.88
CA ALA A 178 9.99 13.90 -9.42
C ALA A 178 9.82 13.17 -10.76
N MET A 179 8.87 12.24 -10.85
CA MET A 179 8.54 11.54 -12.10
C MET A 179 8.04 12.49 -13.20
N ASP A 180 7.15 13.43 -12.86
CA ASP A 180 6.69 14.46 -13.79
C ASP A 180 7.85 15.28 -14.34
N LEU A 181 8.85 15.63 -13.52
CA LEU A 181 10.06 16.31 -14.00
C LEU A 181 10.85 15.46 -14.99
N LEU A 182 11.04 14.17 -14.72
CA LEU A 182 11.77 13.26 -15.62
C LEU A 182 11.06 13.11 -16.97
N VAL A 183 9.73 12.94 -16.96
CA VAL A 183 8.92 12.81 -18.19
C VAL A 183 8.96 14.11 -19.01
N ASN A 184 8.81 15.26 -18.35
CA ASN A 184 8.87 16.55 -19.03
C ASN A 184 10.27 16.85 -19.58
N ALA A 185 11.35 16.42 -18.91
CA ALA A 185 12.70 16.56 -19.43
C ALA A 185 12.96 15.69 -20.68
N GLY A 186 12.45 14.46 -20.71
CA GLY A 186 12.61 13.53 -21.84
C GLY A 186 11.86 13.94 -23.12
N SER A 187 10.87 14.83 -23.03
CA SER A 187 10.07 15.32 -24.17
C SER A 187 10.57 16.63 -24.79
N VAL A 188 11.67 17.18 -24.28
CA VAL A 188 12.26 18.46 -24.74
C VAL A 188 13.38 18.24 -25.78
N ASP A 189 13.84 17.01 -25.99
CA ASP A 189 14.96 16.72 -26.90
C ASP A 189 14.56 16.69 -28.40
N ASP A 190 13.27 16.78 -28.75
CA ASP A 190 12.77 16.61 -30.12
C ASP A 190 12.49 17.92 -30.89
N GLY A 191 12.51 19.10 -30.27
CA GLY A 191 11.89 20.27 -30.90
C GLY A 191 12.33 21.66 -30.43
N ALA A 192 13.43 22.15 -30.99
CA ALA A 192 13.73 23.55 -31.27
C ALA A 192 13.51 24.59 -30.15
N TRP A 193 14.61 25.08 -29.55
CA TRP A 193 14.63 26.42 -28.95
C TRP A 193 15.83 27.25 -29.41
N ASN A 194 15.53 28.26 -30.23
CA ASN A 194 16.47 29.29 -30.68
C ASN A 194 16.74 30.28 -29.54
N GLY A 195 18.02 30.53 -29.22
CA GLY A 195 18.44 31.81 -28.63
C GLY A 195 19.20 31.74 -27.29
N VAL A 196 20.49 31.39 -27.37
CA VAL A 196 21.70 32.01 -26.76
C VAL A 196 21.74 32.54 -25.30
N GLU A 197 20.68 32.57 -24.49
CA GLU A 197 20.77 33.07 -23.08
C GLU A 197 20.50 32.02 -21.98
N LEU A 198 20.30 30.75 -22.30
CA LEU A 198 19.80 29.75 -21.32
C LEU A 198 20.74 28.61 -20.97
N ARG A 199 22.00 28.60 -21.43
CA ARG A 199 22.90 27.45 -21.22
C ARG A 199 23.11 27.10 -19.74
N GLU A 200 23.36 28.07 -18.86
CA GLU A 200 23.58 27.81 -17.43
C GLU A 200 22.29 27.32 -16.73
N VAL A 201 21.12 27.87 -17.10
CA VAL A 201 19.81 27.43 -16.57
C VAL A 201 19.48 26.03 -17.08
N GLN A 202 19.74 25.74 -18.37
CA GLN A 202 19.57 24.41 -18.98
C GLN A 202 20.52 23.36 -18.39
N ASP A 203 21.77 23.72 -18.10
CA ASP A 203 22.75 22.80 -17.53
C ASP A 203 22.40 22.46 -16.08
N MET A 204 21.88 23.42 -15.30
CA MET A 204 21.37 23.21 -13.95
C MET A 204 20.12 22.32 -13.94
N ASP A 205 19.16 22.56 -14.84
CA ASP A 205 17.96 21.72 -14.97
C ASP A 205 18.30 20.29 -15.45
N ARG A 206 19.29 20.15 -16.35
CA ARG A 206 19.79 18.83 -16.78
C ARG A 206 20.52 18.08 -15.67
N ASN A 207 21.37 18.76 -14.90
CA ASN A 207 22.06 18.13 -13.77
C ASN A 207 21.06 17.68 -12.71
N ARG A 208 20.06 18.51 -12.41
CA ARG A 208 18.96 18.17 -11.50
C ARG A 208 18.22 16.91 -11.95
N VAL A 209 17.82 16.83 -13.23
CA VAL A 209 17.14 15.66 -13.81
C VAL A 209 18.01 14.41 -13.70
N ALA A 210 19.30 14.50 -14.07
CA ALA A 210 20.22 13.36 -14.02
C ALA A 210 20.44 12.83 -12.59
N LEU A 211 20.55 13.72 -11.60
CA LEU A 211 20.67 13.33 -10.18
C LEU A 211 19.41 12.61 -9.69
N ILE A 212 18.22 13.14 -10.00
CA ILE A 212 16.94 12.52 -9.62
C ILE A 212 16.78 11.16 -10.31
N GLU A 213 17.06 11.07 -11.61
CA GLU A 213 16.98 9.84 -12.39
C GLU A 213 17.88 8.76 -11.80
N THR A 214 19.14 9.10 -11.51
CA THR A 214 20.13 8.20 -10.91
C THR A 214 19.67 7.72 -9.53
N PHE A 215 19.19 8.63 -8.68
CA PHE A 215 18.68 8.26 -7.36
C PHE A 215 17.53 7.27 -7.43
N LEU A 216 16.55 7.50 -8.31
CA LEU A 216 15.41 6.61 -8.47
C LEU A 216 15.80 5.26 -9.08
N SER A 217 16.74 5.24 -10.04
CA SER A 217 17.24 4.00 -10.64
C SER A 217 18.05 3.14 -9.68
N ASP A 218 18.88 3.77 -8.86
CA ASP A 218 19.74 3.07 -7.89
C ASP A 218 18.92 2.52 -6.72
N ASN A 219 17.78 3.15 -6.41
CA ASN A 219 16.94 2.82 -5.26
C ASN A 219 15.55 2.28 -5.65
N THR A 220 15.50 1.47 -6.71
CA THR A 220 14.25 0.84 -7.20
C THR A 220 13.56 -0.11 -6.22
N SER A 221 14.19 -0.43 -5.08
CA SER A 221 13.59 -1.21 -3.98
C SER A 221 12.83 -0.33 -2.95
N GLN A 222 12.70 0.97 -3.25
CA GLN A 222 12.05 1.99 -2.41
C GLN A 222 12.58 2.02 -0.96
N LEU A 223 13.87 1.67 -0.79
CA LEU A 223 14.54 1.62 0.49
C LEU A 223 16.01 1.95 0.31
N THR A 224 16.49 2.97 1.01
CA THR A 224 17.91 3.37 1.01
C THR A 224 18.60 2.90 2.30
N PRO A 225 19.93 2.71 2.31
CA PRO A 225 20.64 2.34 3.54
C PRO A 225 20.45 3.39 4.65
N TYR A 226 20.46 4.68 4.27
CA TYR A 226 20.17 5.78 5.18
C TYR A 226 18.73 5.69 5.71
N GLY A 227 17.75 5.47 4.83
CA GLY A 227 16.35 5.35 5.23
C GLY A 227 16.07 4.17 6.16
N LEU A 228 16.66 2.99 5.91
CA LEU A 228 16.58 1.85 6.82
C LEU A 228 17.12 2.19 8.22
N LYS A 229 18.27 2.88 8.28
CA LYS A 229 18.84 3.35 9.54
C LYS A 229 17.92 4.35 10.24
N MET A 230 17.33 5.30 9.51
CA MET A 230 16.44 6.31 10.07
C MET A 230 15.17 5.69 10.65
N VAL A 231 14.48 4.83 9.89
CA VAL A 231 13.29 4.11 10.36
C VAL A 231 13.60 3.29 11.62
N THR A 232 14.72 2.55 11.61
CA THR A 232 15.14 1.75 12.78
C THR A 232 15.49 2.63 13.99
N SER A 233 16.06 3.81 13.77
CA SER A 233 16.45 4.71 14.87
C SER A 233 15.25 5.45 15.47
N ASP A 234 14.26 5.75 14.63
CA ASP A 234 13.05 6.50 14.97
C ASP A 234 12.01 5.64 15.72
N LEU A 235 11.92 4.33 15.41
CA LEU A 235 11.06 3.40 16.14
C LEU A 235 11.58 3.13 17.56
N GLN A 236 10.65 3.06 18.51
CA GLN A 236 10.91 2.51 19.84
C GLN A 236 11.07 0.98 19.76
N GLU A 237 11.82 0.41 20.71
CA GLU A 237 11.99 -1.05 20.76
C GLU A 237 10.64 -1.73 21.01
N ASP A 238 10.37 -2.80 20.24
CA ASP A 238 9.12 -3.55 20.21
C ASP A 238 7.85 -2.73 19.84
N GLU A 239 8.02 -1.52 19.30
CA GLU A 239 6.94 -0.73 18.70
C GLU A 239 6.49 -1.37 17.38
N TYR A 240 5.18 -1.43 17.16
CA TYR A 240 4.59 -1.88 15.91
C TYR A 240 4.14 -0.70 15.04
N CYS A 241 4.53 -0.72 13.77
CA CYS A 241 4.11 0.26 12.76
C CYS A 241 3.66 -0.45 11.47
N VAL A 242 3.15 0.35 10.53
CA VAL A 242 3.02 -0.04 9.13
C VAL A 242 4.18 0.54 8.35
N PHE A 243 4.83 -0.28 7.54
CA PHE A 243 5.98 0.07 6.73
C PHE A 243 5.62 -0.07 5.24
N PHE A 244 5.78 1.03 4.50
CA PHE A 244 5.54 1.10 3.07
C PHE A 244 6.85 0.91 2.29
N ARG A 245 6.90 -0.11 1.44
CA ARG A 245 8.03 -0.41 0.56
C ARG A 245 7.56 -1.22 -0.64
N ASN A 246 8.08 -0.91 -1.82
CA ASN A 246 7.75 -1.59 -3.09
C ASN A 246 6.24 -1.66 -3.34
N ASN A 247 5.54 -0.55 -3.13
CA ASN A 247 4.08 -0.46 -3.24
C ASN A 247 3.35 -1.47 -2.34
N HIS A 248 3.97 -1.89 -1.23
CA HIS A 248 3.43 -2.85 -0.28
C HIS A 248 3.40 -2.28 1.14
N PHE A 249 2.30 -2.50 1.85
CA PHE A 249 2.15 -2.15 3.26
C PHE A 249 2.37 -3.39 4.10
N SER A 250 3.39 -3.37 4.94
CA SER A 250 3.70 -4.48 5.83
C SER A 250 3.59 -4.04 7.28
N THR A 251 3.16 -4.93 8.15
CA THR A 251 3.36 -4.71 9.60
C THR A 251 4.84 -4.88 9.90
N ALA A 252 5.41 -3.95 10.65
CA ALA A 252 6.83 -3.97 11.01
C ALA A 252 7.03 -3.66 12.49
N THR A 253 8.19 -4.06 13.02
CA THR A 253 8.62 -3.74 14.37
C THR A 253 10.13 -3.66 14.48
N LYS A 254 10.62 -2.91 15.47
CA LYS A 254 12.02 -2.89 15.84
C LYS A 254 12.27 -3.90 16.96
N HIS A 255 13.21 -4.81 16.75
CA HIS A 255 13.66 -5.74 17.79
C HIS A 255 15.17 -5.97 17.72
N ASN A 256 15.84 -5.94 18.87
CA ASN A 256 17.29 -5.85 19.03
C ASN A 256 17.95 -4.89 18.04
N ASN A 257 17.39 -3.68 17.91
CA ASN A 257 17.86 -2.63 17.00
C ASN A 257 17.91 -3.03 15.51
N HIS A 258 17.04 -3.95 15.10
CA HIS A 258 16.83 -4.30 13.69
C HIS A 258 15.35 -4.21 13.34
N LEU A 259 15.07 -3.77 12.11
CA LEU A 259 13.73 -3.76 11.56
C LEU A 259 13.33 -5.17 11.14
N HIS A 260 12.16 -5.60 11.59
CA HIS A 260 11.55 -6.88 11.26
C HIS A 260 10.21 -6.64 10.59
N ILE A 261 9.97 -7.32 9.48
CA ILE A 261 8.73 -7.27 8.70
C ILE A 261 7.92 -8.53 8.97
N LEU A 262 6.62 -8.39 9.24
CA LEU A 262 5.75 -9.54 9.49
C LEU A 262 5.59 -10.35 8.21
N VAL A 263 5.83 -11.65 8.29
CA VAL A 263 5.57 -12.58 7.18
C VAL A 263 4.07 -12.89 7.14
N SER A 264 3.35 -12.13 6.32
CA SER A 264 1.90 -12.20 6.19
C SER A 264 1.41 -12.95 4.94
N ASP A 265 2.30 -13.44 4.08
CA ASP A 265 1.89 -14.19 2.88
C ASP A 265 1.24 -15.54 3.25
N VAL A 266 0.10 -15.84 2.62
CA VAL A 266 -0.67 -17.05 2.88
C VAL A 266 0.10 -18.36 2.64
N GLY A 267 1.13 -18.33 1.81
CA GLY A 267 2.04 -19.47 1.55
C GLY A 267 2.78 -19.95 2.80
N PHE A 268 2.94 -19.10 3.82
CA PHE A 268 3.58 -19.41 5.10
C PHE A 268 2.60 -19.82 6.20
N VAL A 269 1.33 -20.09 5.86
CA VAL A 269 0.29 -20.43 6.85
C VAL A 269 0.66 -21.64 7.71
N ASN A 270 1.36 -22.64 7.16
CA ASN A 270 1.76 -23.86 7.87
C ASN A 270 3.17 -23.76 8.51
N GLU A 271 3.90 -22.68 8.25
CA GLU A 271 5.28 -22.50 8.70
C GLU A 271 5.33 -21.78 10.06
N ASN A 272 4.94 -22.45 11.13
CA ASN A 272 4.76 -21.83 12.46
C ASN A 272 6.01 -21.13 13.02
N ASN A 273 7.20 -21.55 12.57
CA ASN A 273 8.47 -20.95 13.00
C ASN A 273 8.92 -19.75 12.16
N ILE A 274 8.21 -19.43 11.07
CA ILE A 274 8.47 -18.27 10.22
C ILE A 274 7.40 -17.22 10.53
N VAL A 275 7.78 -16.18 11.28
CA VAL A 275 6.85 -15.12 11.70
C VAL A 275 7.34 -13.77 11.22
N TRP A 276 8.63 -13.50 11.34
CA TRP A 276 9.23 -12.23 10.96
C TRP A 276 10.36 -12.45 9.96
N GLU A 277 10.49 -11.52 9.02
CA GLU A 277 11.65 -11.36 8.16
C GLU A 277 12.50 -10.22 8.70
N LYS A 278 13.72 -10.53 9.14
CA LYS A 278 14.69 -9.53 9.58
C LYS A 278 15.34 -8.87 8.36
N LEU A 279 15.19 -7.56 8.21
CA LEU A 279 15.87 -6.80 7.16
C LEU A 279 17.32 -6.54 7.55
N LEU A 280 18.28 -7.16 6.86
CA LEU A 280 19.72 -6.96 7.08
C LEU A 280 20.30 -5.90 6.16
N SER A 281 19.82 -5.84 4.92
CA SER A 281 20.28 -4.89 3.90
C SER A 281 19.14 -4.43 2.99
N VAL A 282 19.41 -3.39 2.20
CA VAL A 282 18.47 -2.89 1.18
C VAL A 282 18.32 -3.82 -0.02
N SER A 283 19.33 -4.66 -0.25
CA SER A 283 19.50 -5.52 -1.43
C SER A 283 18.85 -6.90 -1.31
N GLY A 284 18.17 -7.18 -0.19
CA GLY A 284 17.41 -8.42 -0.01
C GLY A 284 18.11 -9.49 0.82
N ASP A 285 19.22 -9.17 1.50
CA ASP A 285 19.69 -10.06 2.56
C ASP A 285 18.69 -9.98 3.72
N SER A 286 17.98 -11.07 3.94
CA SER A 286 17.05 -11.20 5.04
C SER A 286 17.17 -12.56 5.70
N ALA A 287 16.64 -12.64 6.93
CA ALA A 287 16.62 -13.88 7.68
C ALA A 287 15.24 -14.06 8.32
N PHE A 288 14.65 -15.25 8.15
CA PHE A 288 13.41 -15.58 8.83
C PHE A 288 13.67 -15.93 10.30
N VAL A 289 12.82 -15.40 11.17
CA VAL A 289 12.84 -15.65 12.61
C VAL A 289 11.43 -15.97 13.11
N ASN A 290 11.35 -16.65 14.25
CA ASN A 290 10.08 -17.00 14.88
C ASN A 290 9.46 -15.80 15.62
N GLY A 291 8.31 -16.00 16.28
CA GLY A 291 7.60 -14.92 16.98
C GLY A 291 8.36 -14.31 18.15
N ASP A 292 9.38 -14.99 18.67
CA ASP A 292 10.31 -14.51 19.71
C ASP A 292 11.62 -13.95 19.11
N PHE A 293 11.63 -13.65 17.80
CA PHE A 293 12.78 -13.12 17.06
C PHE A 293 14.04 -13.99 17.10
N ARG A 294 13.88 -15.29 17.38
CA ARG A 294 14.99 -16.24 17.34
C ARG A 294 15.18 -16.73 15.92
N PRO A 295 16.43 -16.77 15.41
CA PRO A 295 16.72 -17.41 14.14
C PRO A 295 16.08 -18.79 14.09
N PHE A 296 15.57 -19.12 12.91
CA PHE A 296 15.30 -20.50 12.59
C PHE A 296 16.65 -21.23 12.55
N ASP A 297 17.08 -21.77 13.68
CA ASP A 297 18.03 -22.87 13.61
C ASP A 297 17.25 -24.00 12.92
N GLN A 298 17.72 -24.45 11.76
CA GLN A 298 17.56 -25.86 11.41
C GLN A 298 18.21 -26.63 12.55
N ILE A 299 17.51 -26.82 13.67
CA ILE A 299 17.92 -27.76 14.69
C ILE A 299 17.70 -29.10 14.00
N SER A 300 18.78 -29.52 13.34
CA SER A 300 19.32 -30.86 13.39
C SER A 300 18.45 -31.80 14.19
N SER A 301 18.17 -32.94 13.56
CA SER A 301 17.49 -34.14 14.03
C SER A 301 18.04 -34.75 15.34
N SER A 302 18.74 -33.97 16.17
CA SER A 302 19.25 -34.23 17.51
C SER A 302 18.13 -34.27 18.57
N ASN A 303 17.11 -35.11 18.35
CA ASN A 303 16.35 -35.68 19.47
C ASN A 303 15.82 -37.10 19.22
N ARG A 304 16.51 -37.92 18.41
CA ARG A 304 16.14 -39.33 18.18
C ARG A 304 17.24 -40.38 18.45
N TYR A 305 18.23 -40.08 19.28
CA TYR A 305 19.19 -41.08 19.74
C TYR A 305 19.29 -41.18 21.26
N LEU A 306 18.19 -41.55 21.91
CA LEU A 306 18.21 -42.29 23.17
C LEU A 306 16.93 -43.15 23.28
N GLU A 307 16.82 -44.19 22.45
CA GLU A 307 16.19 -45.46 22.86
C GLU A 307 16.53 -46.57 21.86
N GLY A 308 16.86 -47.74 22.38
CA GLY A 308 17.50 -48.83 21.66
C GLY A 308 16.58 -49.68 20.77
N SER A 309 17.25 -50.55 19.99
CA SER A 309 16.76 -51.76 19.31
C SER A 309 15.81 -51.61 18.08
N GLU A 310 16.44 -51.56 16.89
CA GLU A 310 16.18 -52.28 15.59
C GLU A 310 14.85 -53.04 15.34
N PRO A 311 14.47 -53.35 14.07
CA PRO A 311 14.42 -52.52 12.85
C PRO A 311 13.16 -52.81 11.98
N ALA A 312 12.83 -51.96 11.00
CA ALA A 312 12.33 -52.31 9.64
C ALA A 312 11.46 -51.18 9.03
N GLY A 313 11.87 -50.71 7.84
CA GLY A 313 11.00 -49.97 6.92
C GLY A 313 11.47 -48.56 6.57
N THR A 314 12.64 -48.42 5.95
CA THR A 314 13.06 -47.13 5.38
C THR A 314 12.33 -46.91 4.04
N MET A 315 11.22 -46.19 4.08
CA MET A 315 10.70 -45.47 2.91
C MET A 315 11.44 -44.15 2.78
N ALA A 316 11.92 -43.88 1.57
CA ALA A 316 12.47 -42.60 1.14
C ALA A 316 11.34 -41.56 1.12
N HIS A 317 11.45 -40.51 1.93
CA HIS A 317 10.75 -39.23 1.74
C HIS A 317 11.49 -38.16 2.55
N SER A 318 12.38 -37.40 1.90
CA SER A 318 12.88 -36.14 2.46
C SER A 318 13.32 -35.10 1.42
N ASP A 319 13.13 -35.33 0.11
CA ASP A 319 13.60 -34.38 -0.91
C ASP A 319 12.47 -33.51 -1.52
N GLU A 320 11.19 -33.81 -1.25
CA GLU A 320 10.05 -33.06 -1.82
C GLU A 320 9.75 -31.73 -1.10
N ASN A 321 10.22 -31.53 0.14
CA ASN A 321 9.94 -30.30 0.90
C ASN A 321 10.91 -29.16 0.55
N ASP A 322 12.17 -29.47 0.24
CA ASP A 322 13.19 -28.46 -0.04
C ASP A 322 12.99 -27.85 -1.44
N GLU A 323 12.55 -28.64 -2.42
CA GLU A 323 12.26 -28.15 -3.77
C GLU A 323 11.01 -27.25 -3.78
N ASP A 324 9.97 -27.61 -3.01
CA ASP A 324 8.76 -26.79 -2.92
C ASP A 324 9.02 -25.50 -2.11
N PHE A 325 9.88 -25.56 -1.09
CA PHE A 325 10.36 -24.37 -0.37
C PHE A 325 11.14 -23.41 -1.27
N ALA A 326 12.09 -23.93 -2.05
CA ALA A 326 12.87 -23.12 -2.99
C ALA A 326 11.98 -22.49 -4.08
N LYS A 327 11.00 -23.25 -4.60
CA LYS A 327 10.02 -22.74 -5.57
C LYS A 327 9.14 -21.64 -4.98
N ARG A 328 8.75 -21.74 -3.70
CA ARG A 328 7.95 -20.73 -3.01
C ARG A 328 8.73 -19.45 -2.76
N LEU A 329 9.98 -19.55 -2.30
CA LEU A 329 10.87 -18.38 -2.13
C LEU A 329 11.09 -17.68 -3.48
N GLN A 330 11.34 -18.46 -4.53
CA GLN A 330 11.50 -17.95 -5.88
C GLN A 330 10.20 -17.34 -6.42
N ALA A 331 9.02 -17.89 -6.09
CA ALA A 331 7.74 -17.32 -6.48
C ALA A 331 7.46 -15.98 -5.78
N GLN A 332 7.87 -15.83 -4.51
CA GLN A 332 7.81 -14.56 -3.79
C GLN A 332 8.72 -13.51 -4.44
N GLU A 333 9.98 -13.85 -4.72
CA GLU A 333 10.91 -12.98 -5.45
C GLU A 333 10.37 -12.62 -6.85
N SER A 334 9.75 -13.59 -7.54
CA SER A 334 9.18 -13.38 -8.87
C SER A 334 7.92 -12.53 -8.85
N ALA A 335 7.06 -12.65 -7.84
CA ALA A 335 5.90 -11.79 -7.66
C ALA A 335 6.32 -10.35 -7.34
N LEU A 336 7.34 -10.18 -6.50
CA LEU A 336 7.98 -8.89 -6.24
C LEU A 336 8.63 -8.31 -7.51
N ALA A 337 9.21 -9.15 -8.37
CA ALA A 337 9.75 -8.73 -9.66
C ALA A 337 8.66 -8.41 -10.70
N SER A 338 7.52 -9.12 -10.73
CA SER A 338 6.39 -8.82 -11.60
C SER A 338 5.70 -7.50 -11.23
N ALA A 339 5.64 -7.13 -9.95
CA ALA A 339 5.20 -5.80 -9.52
C ALA A 339 6.10 -4.68 -10.06
N ARG A 340 7.40 -4.94 -10.30
CA ARG A 340 8.35 -4.01 -10.95
C ARG A 340 8.17 -3.92 -12.46
N SER A 341 7.52 -4.90 -13.10
CA SER A 341 7.36 -4.98 -14.56
C SER A 341 5.99 -4.52 -15.05
N GLY A 342 4.96 -4.57 -14.19
CA GLY A 342 3.59 -4.13 -14.48
C GLY A 342 3.44 -2.64 -14.80
N THR A 343 4.36 -1.80 -14.33
CA THR A 343 4.43 -0.38 -14.70
C THR A 343 4.99 -0.17 -16.12
N SER A 344 5.92 -1.01 -16.58
CA SER A 344 6.52 -0.84 -17.92
C SER A 344 5.62 -1.29 -19.07
N SER A 345 4.80 -2.34 -18.89
CA SER A 345 4.00 -2.91 -19.97
C SER A 345 2.78 -2.06 -20.35
N ALA A 346 2.17 -1.37 -19.39
CA ALA A 346 1.02 -0.50 -19.65
C ALA A 346 1.47 0.78 -20.35
N ASP A 347 2.60 1.35 -19.90
CA ASP A 347 3.21 2.54 -20.49
C ASP A 347 3.79 2.27 -21.89
N GLU A 348 4.36 1.09 -22.15
CA GLU A 348 4.87 0.75 -23.48
C GLU A 348 3.74 0.54 -24.51
N GLN A 349 2.59 -0.02 -24.09
CA GLN A 349 1.42 -0.16 -24.95
C GLN A 349 0.74 1.19 -25.23
N LEU A 350 0.66 2.05 -24.21
CA LEU A 350 0.12 3.40 -24.37
C LEU A 350 1.04 4.28 -25.23
N ALA A 351 2.37 4.18 -25.06
CA ALA A 351 3.35 4.87 -25.89
C ALA A 351 3.29 4.42 -27.36
N ARG A 352 3.10 3.12 -27.63
CA ARG A 352 2.91 2.61 -29.00
C ARG A 352 1.59 3.06 -29.62
N GLN A 353 0.51 3.16 -28.85
CA GLN A 353 -0.76 3.72 -29.32
C GLN A 353 -0.66 5.22 -29.63
N LEU A 354 0.03 5.98 -28.79
CA LEU A 354 0.25 7.42 -28.98
C LEU A 354 1.16 7.71 -30.19
N GLN A 355 2.22 6.90 -30.39
CA GLN A 355 3.06 6.99 -31.60
C GLN A 355 2.29 6.61 -32.88
N GLY A 356 1.40 5.62 -32.83
CA GLY A 356 0.54 5.25 -33.96
C GLY A 356 -0.43 6.37 -34.36
N ALA A 357 -1.08 6.99 -33.37
CA ALA A 357 -2.02 8.11 -33.59
C ALA A 357 -1.32 9.37 -34.14
N ALA A 358 -0.07 9.64 -33.72
CA ALA A 358 0.72 10.75 -34.24
C ALA A 358 1.12 10.58 -35.71
N LEU A 359 1.38 9.35 -36.15
CA LEU A 359 1.71 9.03 -37.55
C LEU A 359 0.48 9.12 -38.47
N GLU A 360 -0.72 8.78 -38.00
CA GLU A 360 -1.96 8.96 -38.77
C GLU A 360 -2.37 10.43 -38.92
N SER A 361 -2.04 11.28 -37.94
CA SER A 361 -2.29 12.73 -37.99
C SER A 361 -1.43 13.48 -39.02
N GLN A 362 -0.29 12.94 -39.45
CA GLN A 362 0.59 13.62 -40.41
C GLN A 362 0.19 13.41 -41.88
N ASN A 363 -0.76 12.52 -42.19
CA ASN A 363 -1.10 12.15 -43.57
C ASN A 363 -2.39 12.79 -44.14
N HIS A 364 -3.00 13.79 -43.49
CA HIS A 364 -4.19 14.47 -44.01
C HIS A 364 -3.87 15.82 -44.69
N PRO A 365 -4.24 16.05 -45.97
CA PRO A 365 -3.89 17.27 -46.68
C PRO A 365 -4.80 18.46 -46.29
N ARG A 366 -4.16 19.62 -46.10
CA ARG A 366 -4.75 20.93 -45.75
C ARG A 366 -5.98 21.30 -46.61
N ARG A 367 -7.12 21.59 -45.98
CA ARG A 367 -8.26 22.30 -46.58
C ARG A 367 -8.38 23.74 -46.06
N ARG A 368 -8.65 24.65 -46.99
CA ARG A 368 -8.64 26.12 -46.88
C ARG A 368 -9.73 26.69 -45.96
N SER A 369 -9.38 27.83 -45.36
CA SER A 369 -10.10 28.73 -44.47
C SER A 369 -11.41 29.34 -45.00
N ARG A 370 -12.37 29.61 -44.08
CA ARG A 370 -13.49 30.56 -44.25
C ARG A 370 -13.62 31.49 -43.02
N PRO A 371 -14.14 32.72 -43.17
CA PRO A 371 -14.02 33.79 -42.17
C PRO A 371 -15.16 33.84 -41.13
N ARG A 372 -14.86 34.50 -40.00
CA ARG A 372 -15.68 34.72 -38.78
C ARG A 372 -16.82 35.73 -38.99
N PRO A 373 -17.98 35.61 -38.28
CA PRO A 373 -19.00 36.66 -38.22
C PRO A 373 -18.85 37.60 -37.00
N SER A 374 -19.32 38.84 -37.16
CA SER A 374 -19.29 39.97 -36.21
C SER A 374 -20.41 39.93 -35.15
N PRO A 375 -20.28 40.61 -33.99
CA PRO A 375 -21.32 40.67 -32.95
C PRO A 375 -22.32 41.85 -33.15
N PRO A 376 -23.53 41.80 -32.53
CA PRO A 376 -24.53 42.86 -32.69
C PRO A 376 -24.43 43.99 -31.66
N ASN A 377 -24.81 45.19 -32.12
CA ASN A 377 -24.97 46.44 -31.37
C ASN A 377 -26.21 46.44 -30.47
N TYR A 378 -26.11 47.08 -29.31
CA TYR A 378 -27.26 47.64 -28.58
C TYR A 378 -26.98 49.10 -28.20
N GLU A 379 -27.83 50.00 -28.69
CA GLU A 379 -27.87 51.42 -28.34
C GLU A 379 -28.79 51.67 -27.13
N SER A 380 -28.52 52.81 -26.50
CA SER A 380 -28.95 53.31 -25.19
C SER A 380 -30.22 54.17 -25.17
N SER A 381 -30.94 54.17 -24.04
CA SER A 381 -31.65 55.32 -23.42
C SER A 381 -32.27 54.82 -22.10
N SER A 382 -32.33 55.48 -20.94
CA SER A 382 -32.19 56.87 -20.53
C SER A 382 -32.18 56.94 -18.98
N SER A 383 -31.41 57.87 -18.40
CA SER A 383 -31.41 58.36 -16.99
C SER A 383 -32.78 58.88 -16.52
N PRO A 384 -33.02 59.31 -15.23
CA PRO A 384 -32.05 59.70 -14.19
C PRO A 384 -32.37 59.34 -12.72
N GLY A 385 -31.38 59.54 -11.83
CA GLY A 385 -31.62 60.23 -10.55
C GLY A 385 -31.10 59.59 -9.26
N ASN A 386 -30.10 60.27 -8.68
CA ASN A 386 -29.78 60.44 -7.26
C ASN A 386 -29.12 59.33 -6.40
N CYS A 387 -27.83 59.56 -6.13
CA CYS A 387 -27.28 60.03 -4.83
C CYS A 387 -27.59 59.21 -3.56
N SER A 388 -26.60 58.53 -3.00
CA SER A 388 -25.72 59.08 -1.94
C SER A 388 -24.89 57.97 -1.26
N LEU A 389 -23.67 58.36 -0.89
CA LEU A 389 -22.65 57.68 -0.09
C LEU A 389 -23.18 57.05 1.22
N MET A 390 -22.74 55.83 1.52
CA MET A 390 -21.74 55.51 2.57
C MET A 390 -21.26 54.07 2.45
#